data_AF-A0A0K0DR49-F1
#
_entry.id   AF-A0A0K0DR49-F1
#
_cell.length_a   1.000
_cell.length_b   1.000
_cell.length_c   1.000
_cell.angle_alpha   90.00
_cell.angle_beta   90.00
_cell.angle_gamma   90.00
#
_symmetry.space_group_name_H-M   'P 1'
#
loop_
_entity.id
_entity.type
_entity.pdbx_description
1 polymer ?
#
loop_
_entity_poly.entity_id
_entity_poly.type
_entity_poly.pdbx_seq_one_letter_code
_entity_poly.pdbx_strand_id
1 'polypeptide(L)'
;NAANQRDEEVVQVAVQTCPKTCGYCCITPAYSCKNKDAPRVKCETVTKEQCDDPTWKTILAEDCPAVCGFCDQKNPDCRDKITSCKNDIGICRNVDLQNFVKENCQATCGLCGNSTATTTCE
;
A
#
# COMPACT_ATOMS: atom_id res chain seq x y z
N ASN A 1 27.09 31.54 8.31
CA ASN A 1 26.50 30.34 8.94
C ASN A 1 25.17 30.03 8.29
N ALA A 2 25.20 29.29 7.17
CA ALA A 2 24.01 28.95 6.36
C ALA A 2 23.75 27.44 6.33
N ALA A 3 24.10 26.73 7.40
CA ALA A 3 23.99 25.29 7.49
C ALA A 3 22.86 24.89 8.45
N ASN A 4 21.64 25.40 8.26
CA ASN A 4 20.43 24.81 8.88
C ASN A 4 19.08 25.34 8.34
N GLN A 5 18.99 25.77 7.08
CA GLN A 5 17.68 26.12 6.50
C GLN A 5 17.12 24.89 5.80
N ARG A 6 16.00 24.37 6.32
CA ARG A 6 15.18 23.39 5.62
C ARG A 6 14.56 24.09 4.42
N ASP A 7 14.96 23.68 3.23
CA ASP A 7 14.34 24.13 1.99
C ASP A 7 13.02 23.38 1.82
N GLU A 8 11.90 24.12 1.94
CA GLU A 8 10.56 23.55 1.88
C GLU A 8 10.27 22.91 0.51
N GLU A 9 10.82 23.45 -0.57
CA GLU A 9 10.64 22.91 -1.92
C GLU A 9 11.33 21.55 -2.04
N VAL A 10 12.55 21.43 -1.52
CA VAL A 10 13.28 20.16 -1.46
C VAL A 10 12.53 19.12 -0.62
N VAL A 11 11.93 19.54 0.50
CA VAL A 11 11.08 18.66 1.34
C VAL A 11 9.88 18.16 0.54
N GLN A 12 9.17 19.05 -0.18
CA GLN A 12 8.02 18.65 -0.99
C GLN A 12 8.39 17.67 -2.11
N VAL A 13 9.53 17.88 -2.79
CA VAL A 13 10.02 16.94 -3.81
C VAL A 13 10.35 15.59 -3.18
N ALA A 14 10.97 15.58 -1.99
CA ALA A 14 11.34 14.37 -1.30
C ALA A 14 10.12 13.56 -0.82
N VAL A 15 9.08 14.24 -0.32
CA VAL A 15 7.80 13.64 0.07
C VAL A 15 7.08 13.01 -1.14
N GLN A 16 7.16 13.65 -2.32
CA GLN A 16 6.45 13.20 -3.52
C GLN A 16 7.21 12.12 -4.31
N THR A 17 8.54 12.20 -4.35
CA THR A 17 9.36 11.40 -5.28
C THR A 17 10.08 10.24 -4.61
N CYS A 18 10.54 10.42 -3.38
CA CYS A 18 11.37 9.45 -2.66
C CYS A 18 11.00 9.26 -1.18
N PRO A 19 9.72 9.26 -0.79
CA PRO A 19 9.34 9.33 0.63
C PRO A 19 9.95 8.20 1.48
N LYS A 20 10.10 6.99 0.91
CA LYS A 20 10.80 5.88 1.57
C LYS A 20 12.27 6.15 1.79
N THR A 21 13.00 6.46 0.72
CA THR A 21 14.44 6.68 0.74
C THR A 21 14.83 7.94 1.53
N CYS A 22 13.97 8.95 1.50
CA CYS A 22 14.19 10.27 2.07
C CYS A 22 13.65 10.41 3.51
N GLY A 23 13.09 9.34 4.09
CA GLY A 23 12.64 9.31 5.49
C GLY A 23 11.31 10.02 5.76
N TYR A 24 10.51 10.28 4.73
CA TYR A 24 9.22 10.96 4.83
C TYR A 24 8.01 10.03 4.85
N CYS A 25 8.20 8.70 4.94
CA CYS A 25 7.13 7.70 4.99
C CYS A 25 5.99 8.09 5.93
N CYS A 26 6.33 8.50 7.16
CA CYS A 26 5.34 8.72 8.22
C CYS A 26 4.42 9.93 7.96
N ILE A 27 4.83 10.86 7.11
CA ILE A 27 4.05 12.05 6.75
C ILE A 27 3.42 11.96 5.36
N THR A 28 3.76 10.92 4.59
CA THR A 28 3.17 10.67 3.28
C THR A 28 1.93 9.78 3.45
N PRO A 29 0.73 10.20 3.03
CA PRO A 29 -0.51 9.44 3.24
C PRO A 29 -0.54 8.02 2.66
N ALA A 30 0.32 7.74 1.68
CA ALA A 30 0.47 6.40 1.10
C ALA A 30 1.24 5.44 2.03
N TYR A 31 2.10 5.95 2.93
CA TYR A 31 2.94 5.15 3.82
C TYR A 31 2.61 5.36 5.30
N SER A 32 1.59 6.17 5.59
CA SER A 32 1.08 6.44 6.93
C SER A 32 -0.26 5.71 7.11
N CYS A 33 -0.26 4.65 7.92
CA CYS A 33 -1.43 3.83 8.22
C CYS A 33 -1.34 3.28 9.65
N LYS A 34 -2.48 2.78 10.17
CA LYS A 34 -2.55 2.08 11.45
C LYS A 34 -2.62 0.57 11.25
N ASN A 35 -2.19 -0.18 12.28
CA ASN A 35 -2.52 -1.59 12.38
C ASN A 35 -4.03 -1.77 12.57
N LYS A 36 -4.53 -2.96 12.27
CA LYS A 36 -5.92 -3.33 12.51
C LYS A 36 -6.20 -3.28 14.02
N ASP A 37 -7.38 -2.82 14.41
CA ASP A 37 -7.74 -2.66 15.84
C ASP A 37 -7.84 -4.02 16.56
N ALA A 38 -8.19 -5.08 15.83
CA ALA A 38 -8.24 -6.46 16.30
C ALA A 38 -7.49 -7.39 15.31
N PRO A 39 -6.15 -7.42 15.36
CA PRO A 39 -5.34 -8.23 14.46
C PRO A 39 -5.35 -9.71 14.91
N ARG A 40 -5.17 -10.63 13.96
CA ARG A 40 -5.01 -12.07 14.24
C ARG A 40 -3.70 -12.36 14.98
N VAL A 41 -2.70 -11.50 14.80
CA VAL A 41 -1.39 -11.56 15.46
C VAL A 41 -1.14 -10.29 16.26
N LYS A 42 -0.44 -10.40 17.39
CA LYS A 42 -0.05 -9.23 18.18
C LYS A 42 1.04 -8.44 17.45
N CYS A 43 0.65 -7.34 16.82
CA CYS A 43 1.57 -6.53 16.00
C CYS A 43 2.80 -6.02 16.79
N GLU A 44 2.70 -5.88 18.11
CA GLU A 44 3.81 -5.45 18.97
C GLU A 44 4.92 -6.50 19.10
N THR A 45 4.62 -7.75 18.74
CA THR A 45 5.56 -8.89 18.84
C THR A 45 6.13 -9.30 17.48
N VAL A 46 5.65 -8.69 16.39
CA VAL A 46 6.07 -9.03 15.03
C VAL A 46 7.50 -8.56 14.80
N THR A 47 8.38 -9.46 14.36
CA THR A 47 9.76 -9.12 14.00
C THR A 47 9.88 -8.76 12.52
N LYS A 48 10.99 -8.12 12.16
CA LYS A 48 11.27 -7.77 10.76
C LYS A 48 11.37 -9.01 9.87
N GLU A 49 11.97 -10.08 10.37
CA GLU A 49 12.09 -11.36 9.66
C GLU A 49 10.72 -11.96 9.35
N GLN A 50 9.74 -11.79 10.24
CA GLN A 50 8.36 -12.22 9.98
C GLN A 50 7.69 -11.36 8.91
N CYS A 51 7.94 -10.05 8.89
CA CYS A 51 7.46 -9.18 7.81
C CYS A 51 8.04 -9.61 6.45
N ASP A 52 9.30 -10.05 6.41
CA ASP A 52 9.97 -10.49 5.19
C ASP A 52 9.60 -11.94 4.77
N ASP A 53 9.04 -12.74 5.68
CA ASP A 53 8.60 -14.11 5.40
C ASP A 53 7.36 -14.13 4.48
N PRO A 54 7.45 -14.76 3.28
CA PRO A 54 6.33 -14.82 2.34
C PRO A 54 5.09 -15.52 2.91
N THR A 55 5.25 -16.42 3.88
CA THR A 55 4.15 -17.10 4.57
C THR A 55 3.30 -16.12 5.38
N TRP A 56 3.96 -15.15 6.02
CA TRP A 56 3.31 -14.19 6.92
C TRP A 56 2.92 -12.89 6.23
N LYS A 57 3.58 -12.57 5.12
CA LYS A 57 3.46 -11.28 4.41
C LYS A 57 2.02 -10.86 4.14
N THR A 58 1.16 -11.77 3.67
CA THR A 58 -0.26 -11.47 3.41
C THR A 58 -1.03 -11.13 4.68
N ILE A 59 -0.81 -11.90 5.76
CA ILE A 59 -1.48 -11.68 7.05
C ILE A 59 -1.01 -10.35 7.66
N LEU A 60 0.30 -10.11 7.63
CA LEU A 60 0.91 -8.91 8.21
C LEU A 60 0.63 -7.64 7.41
N ALA A 61 0.43 -7.73 6.09
CA ALA A 61 0.00 -6.59 5.27
C ALA A 61 -1.44 -6.18 5.56
N GLU A 62 -2.31 -7.11 5.98
CA GLU A 62 -3.68 -6.79 6.38
C GLU A 62 -3.76 -6.33 7.84
N ASP A 63 -3.09 -7.05 8.75
CA ASP A 63 -3.28 -6.88 10.19
C ASP A 63 -2.29 -5.90 10.81
N CYS A 64 -1.04 -5.94 10.37
CA CYS A 64 0.07 -5.16 10.95
C CYS A 64 0.83 -4.29 9.93
N PRO A 65 0.16 -3.57 9.01
CA PRO A 65 0.83 -2.85 7.94
C PRO A 65 1.73 -1.72 8.44
N ALA A 66 1.46 -1.13 9.61
CA ALA A 66 2.30 -0.06 10.16
C ALA A 66 3.65 -0.60 10.66
N VAL A 67 3.64 -1.73 11.36
CA VAL A 67 4.86 -2.36 11.92
C VAL A 67 5.73 -2.94 10.80
N CYS A 68 5.11 -3.54 9.78
CA CYS A 68 5.84 -4.11 8.65
C CYS A 68 6.15 -3.14 7.51
N GLY A 69 5.70 -1.88 7.60
CA GLY A 69 5.90 -0.89 6.53
C GLY A 69 5.16 -1.23 5.23
N PHE A 70 4.01 -1.90 5.34
CA PHE A 70 3.13 -2.31 4.24
C PHE A 70 1.97 -1.35 4.01
N CYS A 71 2.01 -0.14 4.58
CA CYS A 71 0.97 0.88 4.44
C CYS A 71 0.66 1.28 2.98
N ASP A 72 1.62 1.12 2.06
CA ASP A 72 1.40 1.34 0.62
C ASP A 72 0.75 0.16 -0.10
N GLN A 73 0.66 -0.98 0.57
CA GLN A 73 -0.08 -2.15 0.12
C GLN A 73 -1.54 -2.00 0.56
N LYS A 74 -2.16 -0.83 0.31
CA LYS A 74 -3.50 -0.42 0.82
C LYS A 74 -4.64 -1.40 0.52
N ASN A 75 -4.39 -2.41 -0.29
CA ASN A 75 -5.24 -3.58 -0.36
C ASN A 75 -4.36 -4.79 -0.75
N PRO A 76 -3.93 -5.65 0.19
CA PRO A 76 -3.19 -6.87 -0.15
C PRO A 76 -4.02 -7.81 -1.05
N ASP A 77 -5.35 -7.66 -1.05
CA ASP A 77 -6.26 -8.33 -1.97
C ASP A 77 -6.40 -7.61 -3.32
N CYS A 78 -6.01 -6.33 -3.41
CA CYS A 78 -5.87 -5.66 -4.70
C CYS A 78 -4.55 -6.00 -5.36
N ARG A 79 -4.52 -7.22 -5.89
CA ARG A 79 -3.50 -7.71 -6.80
C ARG A 79 -4.19 -8.37 -7.98
N ASP A 80 -3.48 -8.48 -9.08
CA ASP A 80 -3.96 -9.34 -10.15
C ASP A 80 -3.75 -10.80 -9.72
N LYS A 81 -4.81 -11.60 -9.79
CA LYS A 81 -4.74 -13.05 -9.53
C LYS A 81 -4.03 -13.78 -10.67
N ILE A 82 -4.04 -13.19 -11.86
CA ILE A 82 -3.42 -13.74 -13.07
C ILE A 82 -2.43 -12.74 -13.65
N THR A 83 -1.38 -13.24 -14.30
CA THR A 83 -0.33 -12.40 -14.88
C THR A 83 -0.72 -11.77 -16.22
N SER A 84 -1.75 -12.31 -16.89
CA SER A 84 -2.18 -11.90 -18.23
C SER A 84 -3.02 -10.63 -18.28
N CYS A 85 -3.39 -10.04 -17.14
CA CYS A 85 -4.17 -8.80 -17.10
C CYS A 85 -3.52 -7.65 -17.88
N LYS A 86 -2.18 -7.64 -17.96
CA LYS A 86 -1.41 -6.61 -18.68
C LYS A 86 -1.33 -6.84 -20.20
N ASN A 87 -1.71 -8.03 -20.68
CA ASN A 87 -1.63 -8.37 -22.10
C ASN A 87 -2.65 -7.58 -22.92
N ASP A 88 -3.81 -7.27 -22.32
CA ASP A 88 -4.85 -6.47 -22.94
C ASP A 88 -5.54 -5.61 -21.89
N ILE A 89 -5.15 -4.33 -21.80
CA ILE A 89 -5.77 -3.35 -20.89
C ILE A 89 -7.22 -3.01 -21.31
N GLY A 90 -7.61 -3.29 -22.56
CA GLY A 90 -8.96 -3.08 -23.06
C GLY A 90 -10.02 -3.85 -22.28
N ILE A 91 -9.65 -5.00 -21.69
CA ILE A 91 -10.55 -5.83 -20.88
C ILE A 91 -11.15 -5.07 -19.69
N CYS A 92 -10.45 -4.07 -19.15
CA CYS A 92 -10.90 -3.28 -18.01
C CYS A 92 -12.16 -2.45 -18.30
N ARG A 93 -12.37 -2.09 -19.57
CA ARG A 93 -13.51 -1.27 -20.02
C ARG A 93 -14.61 -2.10 -20.69
N ASN A 94 -14.35 -3.38 -20.96
CA ASN A 94 -15.34 -4.26 -21.55
C ASN A 94 -16.41 -4.62 -20.50
N VAL A 95 -17.68 -4.36 -20.83
CA VAL A 95 -18.82 -4.57 -19.92
C VAL A 95 -19.02 -6.05 -19.61
N ASP A 96 -18.81 -6.93 -20.58
CA ASP A 96 -19.01 -8.38 -20.42
C ASP A 96 -17.91 -9.01 -19.55
N LEU A 97 -16.73 -8.38 -19.51
CA LEU A 97 -15.59 -8.84 -18.71
C LEU A 97 -15.54 -8.21 -17.31
N GLN A 98 -16.53 -7.38 -16.92
CA GLN A 98 -16.51 -6.69 -15.64
C GLN A 98 -16.38 -7.64 -14.45
N ASN A 99 -17.06 -8.79 -14.48
CA ASN A 99 -16.93 -9.80 -13.42
C ASN A 99 -15.52 -10.40 -13.39
N PHE A 100 -14.95 -10.69 -14.56
CA PHE A 100 -13.61 -11.24 -14.69
C PHE A 100 -12.54 -10.28 -14.17
N VAL A 101 -12.58 -9.00 -14.57
CA VAL A 101 -11.55 -8.02 -14.17
C VAL A 101 -11.66 -7.64 -12.70
N LYS A 102 -12.88 -7.60 -12.14
CA LYS A 102 -13.10 -7.42 -10.69
C LYS A 102 -12.54 -8.57 -9.88
N GLU A 103 -12.53 -9.78 -10.43
CA GLU A 103 -12.00 -10.93 -9.70
C GLU A 103 -10.48 -11.10 -9.91
N ASN A 104 -9.99 -10.89 -11.13
CA ASN A 104 -8.66 -11.35 -11.53
C ASN A 104 -7.66 -10.22 -11.82
N CYS A 105 -8.13 -9.01 -12.11
CA CYS A 105 -7.29 -7.92 -12.63
C CYS A 105 -7.48 -6.62 -11.86
N GLN A 106 -7.72 -6.70 -10.55
CA GLN A 106 -8.10 -5.55 -9.72
C GLN A 106 -7.03 -4.45 -9.74
N ALA A 107 -5.75 -4.83 -9.71
CA ALA A 107 -4.65 -3.88 -9.69
C ALA A 107 -4.45 -3.26 -11.09
N THR A 108 -4.36 -4.09 -12.14
CA THR A 108 -4.18 -3.60 -13.51
C THR A 108 -5.35 -2.72 -13.97
N CYS A 109 -6.57 -3.04 -13.58
CA CYS A 109 -7.76 -2.26 -13.96
C CYS A 109 -8.08 -1.11 -12.99
N GLY A 110 -7.25 -0.83 -11.99
CA GLY A 110 -7.46 0.28 -11.05
C GLY A 110 -8.71 0.13 -10.17
N LEU A 111 -9.16 -1.11 -9.95
CA LEU A 111 -10.38 -1.44 -9.20
C LEU A 111 -10.13 -1.56 -7.69
N CYS A 112 -8.92 -1.26 -7.23
CA CYS A 112 -8.54 -1.26 -5.82
C CYS A 112 -9.35 -0.30 -4.92
N GLY A 113 -10.17 0.58 -5.51
CA GLY A 113 -10.83 1.70 -4.84
C GLY A 113 -12.17 1.42 -4.15
N ASN A 114 -12.65 0.16 -4.07
CA ASN A 114 -13.96 -0.15 -3.50
C ASN A 114 -13.97 -0.50 -2.01
N SER A 115 -12.85 -0.38 -1.31
CA SER A 115 -12.85 -0.38 0.16
C SER A 115 -12.92 1.06 0.64
N THR A 116 -14.12 1.51 1.03
CA THR A 116 -14.35 2.77 1.76
C THR A 116 -13.64 2.75 3.11
N ALA A 117 -12.32 2.95 3.11
CA ALA A 117 -11.55 3.35 4.27
C ALA A 117 -11.04 4.76 4.02
N THR A 118 -11.91 5.74 4.31
CA THR A 118 -11.49 7.10 4.60
C THR A 118 -10.66 7.03 5.87
N THR A 119 -9.37 6.74 5.74
CA THR A 119 -8.42 6.87 6.86
C THR A 119 -8.05 8.35 6.95
N THR A 120 -8.82 9.07 7.75
CA THR A 120 -8.39 10.35 8.32
C THR A 120 -7.30 10.05 9.34
N CYS A 121 -6.22 10.81 9.31
CA CYS A 121 -5.10 10.68 10.24
C CYS A 121 -5.52 11.11 11.66
N GLU A 122 -5.23 10.28 12.66
CA GLU A 122 -5.04 10.68 14.06
C GLU A 122 -3.65 10.24 14.52
#